data_AF-A0A9W7DZ85-F1
#
_entry.id   AF-A0A9W7DZ85-F1
#
_cell.length_a   1.000
_cell.length_b   1.000
_cell.length_c   1.000
_cell.angle_alpha   90.00
_cell.angle_beta   90.00
_cell.angle_gamma   90.00
#
_symmetry.space_group_name_H-M   'P 1'
#
loop_
_entity.id
_entity.type
_entity.pdbx_description
1 polymer ?
#
loop_
_entity_poly.entity_id
_entity_poly.type
_entity_poly.pdbx_seq_one_letter_code
_entity_poly.pdbx_strand_id
1 'polypeptide(L)'
;MGEDGEEDKKASIENELWNIYTFYTLHGNPLCPEYLKNQQFMKMAKDCQMIKKKQGVGLTSADLSVIFASEQQRKKLDNKTMAKRANPNLMTYSEFLNVLMILAPKVYPKEDPDTVFQKLLLENILPLAAHRIIHKVAVTDDPAIEELLTVIYKKGLEDVFEYYSDVADRRRKLLAAQEVQDNVKLKGGHGQVQVTSKQRAKELRDAKGLIGYAEFINMCQDFKLIALSQVTTIQAGDIFLSSVGEHHGGDSSRDMNLEQFYECLLRLALTAHAGAHSEITTDLKLKALMLFMWKAVNTDDASAKAVNGRGTRSVCDASKSVKSGDLNLYGSSQFNLIMQEVWAKDGFREYLKPIEEEGEDGQTVLNRMLNTDGKSDFSHFAMEGMTQSYETGSPSVVSSTVSTSALGKLLQERPSIVQTLMDSLKDEGTWNE
;
A
#
# COMPACT_ATOMS: atom_id res chain seq x y z
N MET A 1 31.90 24.10 -4.49
CA MET A 1 31.53 22.67 -4.59
C MET A 1 31.61 21.99 -3.22
N GLY A 2 31.07 22.61 -2.16
CA GLY A 2 31.17 22.05 -0.79
C GLY A 2 29.97 22.34 0.11
N GLU A 3 28.93 23.01 -0.39
CA GLU A 3 27.72 23.33 0.39
C GLU A 3 26.61 22.30 0.16
N ASP A 4 26.54 21.67 -1.03
CA ASP A 4 25.48 20.71 -1.38
C ASP A 4 25.51 19.43 -0.50
N GLY A 5 26.67 19.04 0.04
CA GLY A 5 26.81 17.80 0.82
C GLY A 5 26.44 17.91 2.31
N GLU A 6 26.29 19.13 2.85
CA GLU A 6 25.88 19.32 4.25
C GLU A 6 24.35 19.41 4.37
N GLU A 7 23.67 19.90 3.34
CA GLU A 7 22.21 19.97 3.26
C GLU A 7 21.59 18.56 3.18
N ASP A 8 22.18 17.66 2.39
CA ASP A 8 21.78 16.24 2.31
C ASP A 8 21.88 15.53 3.67
N LYS A 9 22.88 15.86 4.50
CA LYS A 9 23.05 15.28 5.84
C LYS A 9 22.06 15.83 6.86
N LYS A 10 21.69 17.11 6.78
CA LYS A 10 20.69 17.71 7.67
C LYS A 10 19.28 17.22 7.34
N ALA A 11 18.95 17.12 6.05
CA ALA A 11 17.73 16.46 5.59
C ALA A 11 17.63 15.02 6.12
N SER A 12 18.76 14.31 6.24
CA SER A 12 18.79 12.97 6.82
C SER A 12 18.42 12.93 8.31
N ILE A 13 18.89 13.86 9.15
CA ILE A 13 18.58 13.82 10.60
C ILE A 13 17.12 14.19 10.86
N GLU A 14 16.62 15.22 10.19
CA GLU A 14 15.21 15.62 10.36
C GLU A 14 14.27 14.51 9.86
N ASN A 15 14.56 13.89 8.73
CA ASN A 15 13.80 12.74 8.23
C ASN A 15 13.86 11.56 9.22
N GLU A 16 15.01 11.30 9.83
CA GLU A 16 15.14 10.22 10.82
C GLU A 16 14.31 10.49 12.08
N LEU A 17 14.34 11.73 12.58
CA LEU A 17 13.49 12.15 13.69
C LEU A 17 12.00 12.09 13.34
N TRP A 18 11.65 12.42 12.10
CA TRP A 18 10.29 12.26 11.59
C TRP A 18 9.88 10.77 11.51
N ASN A 19 10.78 9.88 11.08
CA ASN A 19 10.54 8.44 11.03
C ASN A 19 10.36 7.84 12.43
N ILE A 20 11.14 8.28 13.41
CA ILE A 20 10.96 7.95 14.83
C ILE A 20 9.61 8.46 15.32
N TYR A 21 9.33 9.75 15.12
CA TYR A 21 8.08 10.36 15.54
C TYR A 21 6.86 9.59 14.99
N THR A 22 6.83 9.39 13.67
CA THR A 22 5.72 8.72 12.99
C THR A 22 5.62 7.23 13.31
N PHE A 23 6.72 6.56 13.66
CA PHE A 23 6.68 5.21 14.22
C PHE A 23 5.78 5.18 15.47
N TYR A 24 6.05 6.05 16.44
CA TYR A 24 5.32 6.06 17.70
C TYR A 24 3.89 6.60 17.56
N THR A 25 3.62 7.52 16.63
CA THR A 25 2.24 7.99 16.38
C THR A 25 1.39 6.89 15.74
N LEU A 26 1.90 6.16 14.74
CA LEU A 26 1.19 5.03 14.11
C LEU A 26 0.82 3.94 15.12
N HIS A 27 1.75 3.59 16.03
CA HIS A 27 1.50 2.59 17.07
C HIS A 27 0.55 3.08 18.19
N GLY A 28 0.30 4.37 18.29
CA GLY A 28 -0.66 4.95 19.26
C GLY A 28 -2.04 5.22 18.69
N ASN A 29 -2.09 5.73 17.47
CA ASN A 29 -3.32 5.99 16.73
C ASN A 29 -3.03 5.99 15.22
N PRO A 30 -3.17 4.85 14.55
CA PRO A 30 -2.88 4.76 13.12
C PRO A 30 -3.88 5.54 12.26
N LEU A 31 -4.97 6.07 12.81
CA LEU A 31 -5.87 6.96 12.07
C LEU A 31 -5.40 8.42 12.05
N CYS A 32 -4.38 8.76 12.84
CA CYS A 32 -3.95 10.15 13.05
C CYS A 32 -2.44 10.23 13.34
N PRO A 33 -1.57 9.93 12.35
CA PRO A 33 -0.12 9.85 12.54
C PRO A 33 0.56 11.21 12.76
N GLU A 34 -0.15 12.32 12.54
CA GLU A 34 0.37 13.66 12.79
C GLU A 34 0.48 13.99 14.29
N TYR A 35 -0.06 13.14 15.16
CA TYR A 35 -0.28 13.45 16.57
C TYR A 35 0.22 12.36 17.52
N LEU A 36 1.18 12.71 18.38
CA LEU A 36 1.74 11.82 19.38
C LEU A 36 0.95 11.89 20.70
N LYS A 37 0.52 10.72 21.18
CA LYS A 37 -0.13 10.55 22.50
C LYS A 37 0.90 10.49 23.61
N ASN A 38 0.56 10.98 24.81
CA ASN A 38 1.44 10.91 25.98
C ASN A 38 1.95 9.49 26.25
N GLN A 39 1.08 8.47 26.19
CA GLN A 39 1.48 7.07 26.41
C GLN A 39 2.59 6.60 25.44
N GLN A 40 2.55 7.02 24.17
CA GLN A 40 3.56 6.65 23.19
C GLN A 40 4.85 7.47 23.35
N PHE A 41 4.73 8.75 23.70
CA PHE A 41 5.88 9.56 24.08
C PHE A 41 6.61 8.97 25.30
N MET A 42 5.87 8.53 26.32
CA MET A 42 6.40 7.83 27.49
C MET A 42 7.07 6.50 27.13
N LYS A 43 6.52 5.77 26.15
CA LYS A 43 7.12 4.54 25.63
C LYS A 43 8.45 4.85 24.94
N MET A 44 8.47 5.80 24.02
CA MET A 44 9.69 6.25 23.34
C MET A 44 10.77 6.68 24.33
N ALA A 45 10.44 7.50 25.33
CA ALA A 45 11.40 7.96 26.33
C ALA A 45 11.99 6.80 27.17
N LYS A 46 11.24 5.71 27.37
CA LYS A 46 11.74 4.48 27.99
C LYS A 46 12.66 3.70 27.06
N ASP A 47 12.25 3.51 25.81
CA ASP A 47 13.03 2.82 24.78
C ASP A 47 14.39 3.52 24.59
N CYS A 48 14.39 4.86 24.62
CA CYS A 48 15.58 5.71 24.53
C CYS A 48 16.36 5.84 25.85
N GLN A 49 15.99 5.10 26.90
CA GLN A 49 16.64 5.10 28.21
C GLN A 49 16.77 6.49 28.88
N MET A 50 15.86 7.42 28.57
CA MET A 50 15.85 8.76 29.18
C MET A 50 15.39 8.71 30.65
N ILE A 51 14.62 7.68 31.01
CA ILE A 51 14.13 7.45 32.38
C ILE A 51 15.11 6.57 33.14
N LYS A 52 15.78 7.14 34.16
CA LYS A 52 16.71 6.38 35.01
C LYS A 52 15.95 5.57 36.06
N LYS A 53 16.33 4.30 36.25
CA LYS A 53 15.73 3.40 37.26
C LYS A 53 16.19 3.67 38.70
N LYS A 54 17.28 4.43 38.90
CA LYS A 54 17.82 4.70 40.24
C LYS A 54 16.98 5.77 40.94
N GLN A 55 16.41 5.41 42.10
CA GLN A 55 15.61 6.32 42.92
C GLN A 55 16.42 7.57 43.30
N GLY A 56 15.84 8.74 43.05
CA GLY A 56 16.32 10.03 43.57
C GLY A 56 17.23 10.85 42.66
N VAL A 57 17.73 10.31 41.54
CA VAL A 57 18.58 11.08 40.59
C VAL A 57 18.24 10.73 39.14
N GLY A 58 17.50 11.63 38.49
CA GLY A 58 17.18 11.54 37.06
C GLY A 58 15.73 11.89 36.73
N LEU A 59 15.41 11.84 35.45
CA LEU A 59 14.09 12.11 34.92
C LEU A 59 13.13 10.96 35.29
N THR A 60 12.01 11.29 35.94
CA THR A 60 10.95 10.34 36.30
C THR A 60 9.84 10.32 35.26
N SER A 61 8.96 9.30 35.33
CA SER A 61 7.77 9.25 34.47
C SER A 61 6.81 10.42 34.71
N ALA A 62 6.76 10.93 35.94
CA ALA A 62 5.93 12.09 36.29
C ALA A 62 6.49 13.37 35.66
N ASP A 63 7.82 13.55 35.68
CA ASP A 63 8.47 14.71 35.05
C ASP A 63 8.17 14.78 33.56
N LEU A 64 8.26 13.64 32.86
CA LEU A 64 7.92 13.56 31.44
C LEU A 64 6.46 13.93 31.16
N SER A 65 5.53 13.42 31.99
CA SER A 65 4.11 13.73 31.84
C SER A 65 3.82 15.21 32.08
N VAL A 66 4.48 15.83 33.05
CA VAL A 66 4.38 17.27 33.32
C VAL A 66 4.94 18.08 32.16
N ILE A 67 6.11 17.71 31.63
CA ILE A 67 6.72 18.40 30.49
C ILE A 67 5.83 18.30 29.24
N PHE A 68 5.36 17.09 28.93
CA PHE A 68 4.43 16.83 27.84
C PHE A 68 3.16 17.71 27.96
N ALA A 69 2.54 17.72 29.14
CA ALA A 69 1.37 18.55 29.40
C ALA A 69 1.69 20.05 29.32
N SER A 70 2.84 20.49 29.83
CA SER A 70 3.24 21.89 29.82
C SER A 70 3.43 22.42 28.39
N GLU A 71 4.02 21.64 27.49
CA GLU A 71 4.20 22.05 26.09
C GLU A 71 2.86 22.17 25.36
N GLN A 72 1.92 21.25 25.63
CA GLN A 72 0.56 21.33 25.09
C GLN A 72 -0.21 22.57 25.56
N GLN A 73 0.09 23.07 26.76
CA GLN A 73 -0.52 24.29 27.31
C GLN A 73 0.20 25.56 26.85
N ARG A 74 1.52 25.53 26.62
CA ARG A 74 2.33 26.70 26.21
C ARG A 74 1.73 27.38 24.98
N LYS A 75 1.42 26.60 23.93
CA LYS A 75 0.81 27.14 22.71
C LYS A 75 -0.62 27.68 22.90
N LYS A 76 -1.33 27.36 23.99
CA LYS A 76 -2.64 28.00 24.28
C LYS A 76 -2.48 29.43 24.79
N LEU A 77 -1.37 29.74 25.44
CA LEU A 77 -1.10 31.07 26.01
C LEU A 77 -0.59 32.04 24.94
N ASP A 78 0.32 31.58 24.08
CA ASP A 78 0.89 32.39 23.00
C ASP A 78 -0.14 32.68 21.90
N ASN A 79 -1.09 31.77 21.68
CA ASN A 79 -2.11 31.87 20.64
C ASN A 79 -3.52 32.12 21.19
N LYS A 80 -3.70 33.10 22.08
CA LYS A 80 -5.04 33.57 22.50
C LYS A 80 -5.98 33.98 21.35
N THR A 81 -5.45 34.08 20.12
CA THR A 81 -6.14 34.48 18.90
C THR A 81 -6.33 33.38 17.85
N MET A 82 -5.79 32.16 18.03
CA MET A 82 -5.98 31.08 17.04
C MET A 82 -6.99 30.03 17.52
N ALA A 83 -7.72 29.48 16.54
CA ALA A 83 -8.78 28.51 16.69
C ALA A 83 -8.43 27.37 17.66
N LYS A 84 -9.45 26.94 18.42
CA LYS A 84 -9.41 25.81 19.34
C LYS A 84 -8.82 24.60 18.61
N ARG A 85 -7.63 24.15 19.04
CA ARG A 85 -7.01 22.93 18.52
C ARG A 85 -8.02 21.80 18.51
N ALA A 86 -8.11 21.08 17.40
CA ALA A 86 -8.98 19.92 17.28
C ALA A 86 -8.68 18.89 18.39
N ASN A 87 -7.41 18.75 18.77
CA ASN A 87 -6.94 17.77 19.76
C ASN A 87 -5.95 18.40 20.76
N PRO A 88 -6.42 19.04 21.85
CA PRO A 88 -5.53 19.73 22.80
C PRO A 88 -4.65 18.79 23.65
N ASN A 89 -4.91 17.47 23.62
CA ASN A 89 -4.20 16.46 24.40
C ASN A 89 -3.18 15.68 23.56
N LEU A 90 -2.97 16.06 22.31
CA LEU A 90 -2.01 15.43 21.43
C LEU A 90 -0.88 16.39 21.05
N MET A 91 0.31 15.84 20.89
CA MET A 91 1.53 16.58 20.58
C MET A 91 1.80 16.54 19.08
N THR A 92 2.13 17.68 18.46
CA THR A 92 2.59 17.73 17.06
C THR A 92 4.10 17.50 16.94
N TYR A 93 4.64 17.37 15.73
CA TYR A 93 6.08 17.16 15.53
C TYR A 93 6.95 18.31 16.05
N SER A 94 6.57 19.56 15.81
CA SER A 94 7.29 20.72 16.38
C SER A 94 7.29 20.72 17.92
N GLU A 95 6.19 20.29 18.54
CA GLU A 95 6.10 20.18 20.00
C GLU A 95 6.95 19.02 20.53
N PHE A 96 7.00 17.93 19.78
CA PHE A 96 7.88 16.81 20.07
C PHE A 96 9.35 17.27 20.10
N LEU A 97 9.81 17.99 19.08
CA LEU A 97 11.16 18.54 19.04
C LEU A 97 11.42 19.52 20.20
N ASN A 98 10.48 20.42 20.49
CA ASN A 98 10.60 21.33 21.64
C ASN A 98 10.71 20.59 22.96
N VAL A 99 9.94 19.52 23.16
CA VAL A 99 10.03 18.70 24.37
C VAL A 99 11.38 18.00 24.47
N LEU A 100 11.94 17.49 23.36
CA LEU A 100 13.28 16.93 23.38
C LEU A 100 14.33 17.98 23.80
N MET A 101 14.22 19.22 23.32
CA MET A 101 15.10 20.32 23.75
C MET A 101 14.97 20.62 25.25
N ILE A 102 13.75 20.61 25.80
CA ILE A 102 13.51 20.80 27.24
C ILE A 102 14.08 19.64 28.06
N LEU A 103 14.07 18.43 27.50
CA LEU A 103 14.54 17.21 28.17
C LEU A 103 16.05 17.05 28.17
N ALA A 104 16.73 17.50 27.12
CA ALA A 104 18.18 17.38 27.00
C ALA A 104 18.96 17.82 28.26
N PRO A 105 18.79 19.04 28.80
CA PRO A 105 19.50 19.48 30.01
C PRO A 105 19.09 18.70 31.26
N LYS A 106 17.92 18.06 31.29
CA LYS A 106 17.49 17.22 32.42
C LYS A 106 18.10 15.82 32.37
N VAL A 107 18.33 15.29 31.17
CA VAL A 107 19.01 14.00 30.96
C VAL A 107 20.51 14.14 31.21
N TYR A 108 21.09 15.27 30.79
CA TYR A 108 22.51 15.59 30.82
C TYR A 108 22.81 16.91 31.56
N PRO A 109 22.60 16.98 32.89
CA PRO A 109 22.67 18.24 33.65
C PRO A 109 24.08 18.83 33.83
N LYS A 110 25.13 18.12 33.42
CA LYS A 110 26.53 18.55 33.57
C LYS A 110 27.17 18.99 32.25
N GLU A 111 26.43 18.85 31.15
CA GLU A 111 26.93 19.16 29.81
C GLU A 111 26.63 20.62 29.47
N ASP A 112 27.35 21.12 28.47
CA ASP A 112 27.18 22.47 27.97
C ASP A 112 25.80 22.65 27.28
N PRO A 113 25.04 23.73 27.57
CA PRO A 113 23.71 23.94 27.02
C PRO A 113 23.64 23.92 25.49
N ASP A 114 24.71 24.30 24.79
CA ASP A 114 24.72 24.37 23.33
C ASP A 114 24.91 22.98 22.69
N THR A 115 25.50 22.04 23.41
CA THR A 115 25.80 20.67 22.92
C THR A 115 24.85 19.60 23.47
N VAL A 116 24.11 19.93 24.53
CA VAL A 116 23.30 18.95 25.27
C VAL A 116 22.20 18.31 24.42
N PHE A 117 21.59 19.08 23.51
CA PHE A 117 20.57 18.57 22.60
C PHE A 117 21.17 17.58 21.59
N GLN A 118 22.31 17.94 20.98
CA GLN A 118 23.03 17.05 20.08
C GLN A 118 23.43 15.74 20.77
N LYS A 119 23.91 15.82 22.02
CA LYS A 119 24.25 14.65 22.83
C LYS A 119 23.03 13.76 23.06
N LEU A 120 21.88 14.33 23.42
CA LEU A 120 20.63 13.57 23.56
C LEU A 120 20.26 12.84 22.25
N LEU A 121 20.38 13.49 21.10
CA LEU A 121 20.07 12.85 19.82
C LEU A 121 21.02 11.69 19.50
N LEU A 122 22.33 11.91 19.65
CA LEU A 122 23.36 10.93 19.26
C LEU A 122 23.50 9.75 20.23
N GLU A 123 23.30 9.96 21.53
CA GLU A 123 23.49 8.92 22.55
C GLU A 123 22.19 8.18 22.91
N ASN A 124 21.02 8.80 22.72
CA ASN A 124 19.73 8.22 23.11
C ASN A 124 18.78 8.03 21.94
N ILE A 125 18.37 9.12 21.27
CA ILE A 125 17.20 9.07 20.37
C ILE A 125 17.52 8.28 19.11
N LEU A 126 18.51 8.71 18.32
CA LEU A 126 18.83 8.09 17.04
C LEU A 126 19.23 6.61 17.14
N PRO A 127 20.09 6.19 18.10
CA PRO A 127 20.50 4.78 18.18
C PRO A 127 19.49 3.84 18.88
N LEU A 128 18.63 4.36 19.78
CA LEU A 128 17.79 3.49 20.63
C LEU A 128 16.29 3.59 20.32
N ALA A 129 15.83 4.66 19.68
CA ALA A 129 14.41 4.78 19.33
C ALA A 129 14.05 3.76 18.25
N ALA A 130 12.86 3.19 18.38
CA ALA A 130 12.26 2.48 17.26
C ALA A 130 11.87 3.49 16.17
N HIS A 131 12.13 3.12 14.91
CA HIS A 131 11.90 3.95 13.74
C HIS A 131 11.23 3.15 12.64
N ARG A 132 10.62 3.86 11.69
CA ARG A 132 10.05 3.27 10.48
C ARG A 132 11.17 2.89 9.51
N ILE A 133 11.05 1.72 8.89
CA ILE A 133 11.98 1.26 7.85
C ILE A 133 11.34 1.54 6.51
N ILE A 134 11.85 2.53 5.79
CA ILE A 134 11.34 2.88 4.46
C ILE A 134 11.96 1.92 3.45
N HIS A 135 11.19 0.90 3.05
CA HIS A 135 11.57 0.06 1.91
C HIS A 135 11.40 0.88 0.63
N LYS A 136 12.46 1.06 -0.18
CA LYS A 136 12.31 1.68 -1.50
C LYS A 136 11.63 0.68 -2.43
N VAL A 137 10.52 1.08 -3.04
CA VAL A 137 9.83 0.31 -4.08
C VAL A 137 9.88 1.15 -5.33
N ALA A 138 10.71 0.77 -6.29
CA ALA A 138 10.78 1.47 -7.56
C ALA A 138 9.66 0.95 -8.48
N VAL A 139 8.56 1.70 -8.55
CA VAL A 139 7.45 1.42 -9.50
C VAL A 139 7.96 1.40 -10.95
N THR A 140 9.01 2.19 -11.23
CA THR A 140 9.58 2.41 -12.55
C THR A 140 10.53 1.32 -13.04
N ASP A 141 10.93 0.38 -12.17
CA ASP A 141 11.98 -0.57 -12.54
C ASP A 141 11.42 -1.82 -13.23
N ASP A 142 10.12 -2.09 -13.08
CA ASP A 142 9.44 -3.23 -13.69
C ASP A 142 8.47 -2.74 -14.79
N PRO A 143 8.77 -2.96 -16.09
CA PRO A 143 7.95 -2.47 -17.19
C PRO A 143 6.54 -3.08 -17.19
N ALA A 144 6.35 -4.29 -16.64
CA ALA A 144 5.02 -4.90 -16.55
C ALA A 144 4.15 -4.16 -15.52
N ILE A 145 4.75 -3.70 -14.41
CA ILE A 145 4.06 -2.88 -13.40
C ILE A 145 3.74 -1.51 -13.95
N GLU A 146 4.69 -0.88 -14.64
CA GLU A 146 4.46 0.41 -15.29
C GLU A 146 3.33 0.32 -16.31
N GLU A 147 3.30 -0.71 -17.17
CA GLU A 147 2.22 -0.93 -18.13
C GLU A 147 0.87 -1.11 -17.43
N LEU A 148 0.81 -1.91 -16.35
CA LEU A 148 -0.43 -2.10 -15.61
C LEU A 148 -0.96 -0.79 -15.01
N LEU A 149 -0.12 0.00 -14.35
CA LEU A 149 -0.57 1.20 -13.62
C LEU A 149 -0.78 2.41 -14.53
N THR A 150 0.10 2.61 -15.52
CA THR A 150 0.14 3.82 -16.35
C THR A 150 -0.54 3.65 -17.71
N VAL A 151 -0.82 2.42 -18.14
CA VAL A 151 -1.53 2.15 -19.41
C VAL A 151 -2.86 1.46 -19.16
N ILE A 152 -2.86 0.28 -18.53
CA ILE A 152 -4.06 -0.57 -18.44
C ILE A 152 -5.08 0.01 -17.45
N TYR A 153 -4.67 0.22 -16.20
CA TYR A 153 -5.56 0.68 -15.13
C TYR A 153 -5.63 2.20 -14.98
N LYS A 154 -4.79 2.95 -15.70
CA LYS A 154 -4.59 4.40 -15.53
C LYS A 154 -5.89 5.17 -15.36
N LYS A 155 -6.78 5.09 -16.34
CA LYS A 155 -8.04 5.85 -16.33
C LYS A 155 -8.93 5.48 -15.15
N GLY A 156 -9.03 4.19 -14.83
CA GLY A 156 -9.83 3.73 -13.70
C GLY A 156 -9.27 4.20 -12.36
N LEU A 157 -7.94 4.20 -12.21
CA LEU A 157 -7.27 4.67 -10.99
C LEU A 157 -7.24 6.19 -10.88
N GLU A 158 -7.16 6.92 -12.00
CA GLU A 158 -7.31 8.38 -12.05
C GLU A 158 -8.67 8.82 -11.52
N ASP A 159 -9.77 8.16 -11.93
CA ASP A 159 -11.11 8.47 -11.41
C ASP A 159 -11.21 8.22 -9.89
N VAL A 160 -10.60 7.13 -9.40
CA VAL A 160 -10.57 6.81 -7.96
C VAL A 160 -9.78 7.88 -7.21
N PHE A 161 -8.62 8.25 -7.74
CA PHE A 161 -7.76 9.28 -7.16
C PHE A 161 -8.48 10.64 -7.13
N GLU A 162 -9.05 11.07 -8.26
CA GLU A 162 -9.77 12.33 -8.40
C GLU A 162 -10.90 12.42 -7.38
N TYR A 163 -11.70 11.34 -7.24
CA TYR A 163 -12.75 11.25 -6.24
C TYR A 163 -12.26 11.53 -4.81
N TYR A 164 -11.19 10.87 -4.36
CA TYR A 164 -10.67 11.09 -3.00
C TYR A 164 -9.96 12.44 -2.86
N SER A 165 -9.37 12.97 -3.93
CA SER A 165 -8.79 14.31 -3.94
C SER A 165 -9.88 15.39 -3.79
N ASP A 166 -11.05 15.19 -4.39
CA ASP A 166 -12.22 16.06 -4.27
C ASP A 166 -12.85 15.98 -2.87
N VAL A 167 -12.84 14.80 -2.25
CA VAL A 167 -13.22 14.64 -0.83
C VAL A 167 -12.25 15.42 0.06
N ALA A 168 -10.94 15.32 -0.18
CA ALA A 168 -9.92 16.06 0.56
C ALA A 168 -10.09 17.58 0.41
N ASP A 169 -10.33 18.06 -0.81
CA ASP A 169 -10.60 19.47 -1.11
C ASP A 169 -11.83 20.00 -0.36
N ARG A 170 -12.92 19.23 -0.35
CA ARG A 170 -14.14 19.59 0.39
C ARG A 170 -13.88 19.65 1.90
N ARG A 171 -13.17 18.67 2.47
CA ARG A 171 -12.81 18.67 3.88
C ARG A 171 -11.93 19.88 4.24
N ARG A 172 -10.90 20.17 3.45
CA ARG A 172 -10.00 21.31 3.68
C ARG A 172 -10.74 22.65 3.61
N LYS A 173 -11.63 22.84 2.63
CA LYS A 173 -12.50 24.02 2.53
C LYS A 173 -13.42 24.16 3.75
N LEU A 174 -14.00 23.06 4.22
CA LEU A 174 -14.86 23.04 5.41
C LEU A 174 -14.06 23.43 6.67
N LEU A 175 -12.88 22.85 6.88
CA LEU A 175 -12.01 23.17 8.01
C LEU A 175 -11.58 24.64 7.99
N ALA A 176 -11.20 25.16 6.82
CA ALA A 176 -10.85 26.57 6.66
C ALA A 176 -12.05 27.49 6.95
N ALA A 177 -13.24 27.14 6.49
CA ALA A 177 -14.46 27.90 6.80
C ALA A 177 -14.81 27.87 8.29
N GLN A 178 -14.65 26.71 8.94
CA GLN A 178 -14.87 26.56 10.38
C GLN A 178 -13.88 27.38 11.20
N GLU A 179 -12.60 27.39 10.81
CA GLU A 179 -11.56 28.20 11.43
C GLU A 179 -11.89 29.70 11.35
N VAL A 180 -12.37 30.17 10.19
CA VAL A 180 -12.83 31.56 10.02
C VAL A 180 -14.02 31.85 10.95
N GLN A 181 -15.00 30.95 11.03
CA GLN A 181 -16.14 31.12 11.92
C GLN A 181 -15.75 31.18 13.40
N ASP A 182 -14.83 30.32 13.83
CA ASP A 182 -14.36 30.29 15.22
C ASP A 182 -13.56 31.56 15.56
N ASN A 183 -12.75 32.06 14.61
CA ASN A 183 -12.06 33.34 14.76
C ASN A 183 -13.03 34.54 14.84
N VAL A 184 -14.13 34.53 14.09
CA VAL A 184 -15.18 35.57 14.16
C VAL A 184 -15.87 35.55 15.53
N LYS A 185 -16.19 34.35 16.06
CA LYS A 185 -16.80 34.20 17.39
C LYS A 185 -15.86 34.71 18.49
N LEU A 186 -14.57 34.41 18.40
CA LEU A 186 -13.57 34.86 19.38
C LEU A 186 -13.38 36.39 19.39
N LYS A 187 -13.54 37.07 18.25
CA LYS A 187 -13.39 38.53 18.11
C LYS A 187 -14.68 39.32 18.43
N GLY A 188 -15.72 38.69 18.97
CA GLY A 188 -16.90 39.39 19.49
C GLY A 188 -17.83 39.99 18.42
N GLY A 189 -17.89 39.41 17.20
CA GLY A 189 -18.91 39.73 16.19
C GLY A 189 -18.80 41.08 15.47
N HIS A 190 -18.05 42.05 16.01
CA HIS A 190 -17.84 43.36 15.39
C HIS A 190 -16.48 43.51 14.67
N GLY A 191 -15.61 42.51 14.76
CA GLY A 191 -14.35 42.51 14.01
C GLY A 191 -14.61 42.28 12.52
N GLN A 192 -14.02 43.12 11.66
CA GLN A 192 -13.95 42.84 10.22
C GLN A 192 -13.45 41.40 10.01
N VAL A 193 -14.20 40.61 9.25
CA VAL A 193 -13.80 39.26 8.84
C VAL A 193 -12.52 39.42 8.03
N GLN A 194 -11.38 39.06 8.63
CA GLN A 194 -10.14 38.99 7.86
C GLN A 194 -10.36 37.92 6.78
N VAL A 195 -10.25 38.36 5.52
CA VAL A 195 -10.14 37.47 4.37
C VAL A 195 -9.10 36.40 4.71
N THR A 196 -9.39 35.13 4.40
CA THR A 196 -8.45 34.02 4.56
C THR A 196 -7.05 34.50 4.17
N SER A 197 -6.08 34.31 5.07
CA SER A 197 -4.74 34.86 4.85
C SER A 197 -4.25 34.45 3.46
N LYS A 198 -3.55 35.33 2.74
CA LYS A 198 -3.03 35.01 1.40
C LYS A 198 -2.23 33.70 1.42
N GLN A 199 -1.55 33.42 2.53
CA GLN A 199 -0.85 32.17 2.79
C GLN A 199 -1.81 30.97 2.84
N ARG A 200 -2.91 31.02 3.61
CA ARG A 200 -3.89 29.93 3.68
C ARG A 200 -4.57 29.67 2.33
N ALA A 201 -4.89 30.72 1.59
CA ALA A 201 -5.43 30.59 0.23
C ALA A 201 -4.41 29.97 -0.74
N LYS A 202 -3.11 30.25 -0.55
CA LYS A 202 -2.03 29.58 -1.29
C LYS A 202 -1.95 28.11 -0.91
N GLU A 203 -1.89 27.76 0.38
CA GLU A 203 -1.89 26.38 0.86
C GLU A 203 -3.05 25.56 0.29
N LEU A 204 -4.27 26.09 0.31
CA LEU A 204 -5.44 25.40 -0.25
C LEU A 204 -5.36 25.20 -1.77
N ARG A 205 -4.67 26.07 -2.50
CA ARG A 205 -4.45 25.92 -3.94
C ARG A 205 -3.35 24.93 -4.23
N ASP A 206 -2.24 25.00 -3.50
CA ASP A 206 -1.09 24.12 -3.65
C ASP A 206 -1.46 22.66 -3.30
N ALA A 207 -2.42 22.49 -2.39
CA ALA A 207 -2.89 21.17 -1.97
C ALA A 207 -4.02 20.60 -2.86
N LYS A 208 -4.54 21.40 -3.82
CA LYS A 208 -5.64 21.00 -4.71
C LYS A 208 -5.25 19.78 -5.54
N GLY A 209 -6.14 18.78 -5.61
CA GLY A 209 -5.88 17.56 -6.37
C GLY A 209 -4.86 16.61 -5.71
N LEU A 210 -4.57 16.81 -4.42
CA LEU A 210 -3.78 15.88 -3.61
C LEU A 210 -4.67 15.16 -2.59
N ILE A 211 -4.28 13.94 -2.24
CA ILE A 211 -4.95 13.10 -1.23
C ILE A 211 -4.21 13.19 0.10
N GLY A 212 -4.89 13.65 1.14
CA GLY A 212 -4.35 13.61 2.50
C GLY A 212 -4.46 12.23 3.14
N TYR A 213 -3.74 12.04 4.25
CA TYR A 213 -3.72 10.77 4.99
C TYR A 213 -5.13 10.24 5.33
N ALA A 214 -6.02 11.11 5.79
CA ALA A 214 -7.38 10.74 6.19
C ALA A 214 -8.17 10.16 5.01
N GLU A 215 -8.07 10.78 3.83
CA GLU A 215 -8.73 10.31 2.62
C GLU A 215 -8.14 9.00 2.11
N PHE A 216 -6.82 8.81 2.20
CA PHE A 216 -6.19 7.53 1.88
C PHE A 216 -6.68 6.40 2.79
N ILE A 217 -6.80 6.64 4.10
CA ILE A 217 -7.35 5.64 5.03
C ILE A 217 -8.82 5.36 4.74
N ASN A 218 -9.62 6.39 4.41
CA ASN A 218 -11.01 6.20 4.01
C ASN A 218 -11.12 5.34 2.75
N MET A 219 -10.27 5.59 1.75
CA MET A 219 -10.18 4.73 0.57
C MET A 219 -9.87 3.28 0.94
N CYS A 220 -8.87 3.06 1.79
CA CYS A 220 -8.53 1.72 2.26
C CYS A 220 -9.70 1.03 2.98
N GLN A 221 -10.56 1.78 3.68
CA GLN A 221 -11.77 1.27 4.32
C GLN A 221 -12.86 0.94 3.30
N ASP A 222 -13.10 1.83 2.35
CA ASP A 222 -14.14 1.68 1.33
C ASP A 222 -13.86 0.47 0.42
N PHE A 223 -12.60 0.27 0.04
CA PHE A 223 -12.14 -0.91 -0.69
C PHE A 223 -11.82 -2.11 0.21
N LYS A 224 -12.10 -2.03 1.52
CA LYS A 224 -11.90 -3.09 2.53
C LYS A 224 -10.46 -3.62 2.64
N LEU A 225 -9.46 -2.86 2.18
CA LEU A 225 -8.05 -3.20 2.23
C LEU A 225 -7.56 -3.40 3.67
N ILE A 226 -8.11 -2.62 4.62
CA ILE A 226 -7.75 -2.71 6.04
C ILE A 226 -8.71 -3.54 6.91
N ALA A 227 -9.82 -4.02 6.35
CA ALA A 227 -10.88 -4.70 7.12
C ALA A 227 -10.79 -6.23 7.05
N LEU A 228 -10.12 -6.79 6.04
CA LEU A 228 -10.13 -8.23 5.72
C LEU A 228 -8.76 -8.89 5.91
N SER A 229 -7.99 -8.47 6.92
CA SER A 229 -6.70 -9.04 7.36
C SER A 229 -5.50 -8.93 6.42
N GLN A 230 -5.66 -8.43 5.19
CA GLN A 230 -4.54 -8.30 4.26
C GLN A 230 -3.52 -7.25 4.69
N VAL A 231 -4.00 -6.08 5.15
CA VAL A 231 -3.15 -4.99 5.60
C VAL A 231 -3.74 -4.40 6.88
N THR A 232 -2.94 -4.24 7.92
CA THR A 232 -3.37 -3.54 9.14
C THR A 232 -3.41 -2.02 8.92
N THR A 233 -4.18 -1.28 9.72
CA THR A 233 -4.17 0.20 9.64
C THR A 233 -2.78 0.78 9.89
N ILE A 234 -1.95 0.13 10.72
CA ILE A 234 -0.56 0.53 10.95
C ILE A 234 0.26 0.37 9.66
N GLN A 235 0.16 -0.77 8.99
CA GLN A 235 0.85 -1.02 7.72
C GLN A 235 0.36 -0.07 6.61
N ALA A 236 -0.94 0.17 6.50
CA ALA A 236 -1.47 1.14 5.53
C ALA A 236 -0.91 2.55 5.80
N GLY A 237 -0.86 2.96 7.07
CA GLY A 237 -0.30 4.24 7.45
C GLY A 237 1.20 4.35 7.16
N ASP A 238 1.95 3.29 7.40
CA ASP A 238 3.37 3.21 7.08
C ASP A 238 3.62 3.24 5.56
N ILE A 239 2.77 2.58 4.77
CA ILE A 239 2.82 2.63 3.30
C ILE A 239 2.60 4.06 2.81
N PHE A 240 1.55 4.74 3.28
CA PHE A 240 1.28 6.13 2.89
C PHE A 240 2.49 7.02 3.18
N LEU A 241 3.00 6.96 4.42
CA LEU A 241 4.11 7.79 4.86
C LEU A 241 5.45 7.39 4.23
N SER A 242 5.53 6.24 3.55
CA SER A 242 6.71 5.82 2.78
C SER A 242 6.65 6.27 1.33
N SER A 243 5.44 6.47 0.79
CA SER A 243 5.22 6.92 -0.60
C SER A 243 5.14 8.44 -0.72
N VAL A 244 4.62 9.14 0.29
CA VAL A 244 4.72 10.60 0.33
C VAL A 244 6.18 10.94 0.64
N GLY A 245 6.82 11.67 -0.27
CA GLY A 245 8.26 11.93 -0.21
C GLY A 245 8.73 12.60 1.08
N GLU A 246 10.04 12.87 1.16
CA GLU A 246 10.70 13.36 2.36
C GLU A 246 9.98 14.54 3.05
N HIS A 247 10.09 14.55 4.37
CA HIS A 247 9.54 15.62 5.21
C HIS A 247 10.41 16.85 5.04
N HIS A 248 9.79 18.00 4.78
CA HIS A 248 10.50 19.27 4.56
C HIS A 248 10.17 20.29 5.66
N GLY A 249 10.04 19.80 6.90
CA GLY A 249 9.63 20.61 8.02
C GLY A 249 8.11 20.74 8.16
N GLY A 250 7.66 21.01 9.39
CA GLY A 250 6.26 21.24 9.74
C GLY A 250 5.59 20.11 10.52
N ASP A 251 4.34 20.34 10.91
CA ASP A 251 3.58 19.47 11.81
C ASP A 251 2.74 18.39 11.09
N SER A 252 2.52 18.54 9.77
CA SER A 252 1.63 17.68 8.99
C SER A 252 2.41 16.82 8.01
N SER A 253 1.89 15.61 7.76
CA SER A 253 2.36 14.77 6.65
C SER A 253 2.03 15.44 5.32
N ARG A 254 2.86 15.23 4.30
CA ARG A 254 2.57 15.71 2.95
C ARG A 254 1.35 14.99 2.38
N ASP A 255 0.59 15.72 1.57
CA ASP A 255 -0.47 15.13 0.77
C ASP A 255 0.15 14.41 -0.45
N MET A 256 -0.53 13.36 -0.90
CA MET A 256 -0.09 12.43 -1.92
C MET A 256 -0.59 12.84 -3.31
N ASN A 257 0.30 12.84 -4.30
CA ASN A 257 -0.06 13.03 -5.72
C ASN A 257 -0.41 11.68 -6.40
N LEU A 258 -0.74 11.71 -7.69
CA LEU A 258 -1.16 10.51 -8.44
C LEU A 258 -0.04 9.45 -8.59
N GLU A 259 1.20 9.86 -8.81
CA GLU A 259 2.33 8.93 -8.95
C GLU A 259 2.60 8.20 -7.63
N GLN A 260 2.60 8.95 -6.52
CA GLN A 260 2.74 8.39 -5.17
C GLN A 260 1.54 7.51 -4.79
N PHE A 261 0.36 7.78 -5.37
CA PHE A 261 -0.81 6.93 -5.22
C PHE A 261 -0.61 5.56 -5.89
N TYR A 262 -0.06 5.53 -7.11
CA TYR A 262 0.33 4.28 -7.77
C TYR A 262 1.37 3.50 -6.96
N GLU A 263 2.36 4.19 -6.40
CA GLU A 263 3.34 3.57 -5.49
C GLU A 263 2.68 2.97 -4.24
N CYS A 264 1.71 3.67 -3.64
CA CYS A 264 0.94 3.13 -2.52
C CYS A 264 0.19 1.85 -2.89
N LEU A 265 -0.45 1.80 -4.06
CA LEU A 265 -1.17 0.60 -4.51
C LEU A 265 -0.22 -0.59 -4.70
N LEU A 266 0.97 -0.36 -5.28
CA LEU A 266 1.99 -1.40 -5.41
C LEU A 266 2.46 -1.91 -4.04
N ARG A 267 2.77 -0.99 -3.11
CA ARG A 267 3.18 -1.35 -1.73
C ARG A 267 2.07 -2.09 -0.99
N LEU A 268 0.81 -1.70 -1.18
CA LEU A 268 -0.35 -2.39 -0.63
C LEU A 268 -0.44 -3.82 -1.17
N ALA A 269 -0.24 -4.02 -2.48
CA ALA A 269 -0.26 -5.34 -3.09
C ALA A 269 0.86 -6.25 -2.56
N LEU A 270 2.07 -5.71 -2.46
CA LEU A 270 3.23 -6.43 -1.91
C LEU A 270 3.03 -6.81 -0.45
N THR A 271 2.44 -5.90 0.35
CA THR A 271 2.18 -6.15 1.77
C THR A 271 1.04 -7.15 1.98
N ALA A 272 -0.06 -6.98 1.25
CA ALA A 272 -1.24 -7.86 1.29
C ALA A 272 -0.91 -9.31 0.88
N HIS A 273 0.08 -9.47 -0.01
CA HIS A 273 0.47 -10.75 -0.60
C HIS A 273 1.92 -11.10 -0.30
N ALA A 274 2.42 -10.68 0.87
CA ALA A 274 3.77 -11.00 1.33
C ALA A 274 3.98 -12.51 1.53
N GLY A 275 2.92 -13.23 1.92
CA GLY A 275 2.93 -14.69 2.11
C GLY A 275 2.47 -15.51 0.90
N ALA A 276 2.32 -14.90 -0.28
CA ALA A 276 1.97 -15.65 -1.50
C ALA A 276 3.13 -16.57 -1.95
N HIS A 277 2.82 -17.58 -2.78
CA HIS A 277 3.81 -18.49 -3.34
C HIS A 277 4.94 -17.71 -4.05
N SER A 278 6.18 -18.22 -3.99
CA SER A 278 7.37 -17.53 -4.52
C SER A 278 7.33 -17.33 -6.05
N GLU A 279 6.56 -18.16 -6.75
CA GLU A 279 6.34 -18.04 -8.20
C GLU A 279 5.37 -16.93 -8.60
N ILE A 280 4.61 -16.39 -7.63
CA ILE A 280 3.68 -15.30 -7.90
C ILE A 280 4.48 -14.00 -8.05
N THR A 281 4.58 -13.56 -9.29
CA THR A 281 5.25 -12.32 -9.69
C THR A 281 4.53 -11.08 -9.16
N THR A 282 5.24 -9.96 -9.10
CA THR A 282 4.72 -8.69 -8.55
C THR A 282 3.50 -8.17 -9.31
N ASP A 283 3.46 -8.36 -10.64
CA ASP A 283 2.33 -7.95 -11.48
C ASP A 283 1.07 -8.75 -11.15
N LEU A 284 1.20 -10.03 -10.81
CA LEU A 284 0.09 -10.86 -10.36
C LEU A 284 -0.40 -10.45 -8.98
N LYS A 285 0.50 -10.09 -8.06
CA LYS A 285 0.12 -9.51 -6.76
C LYS A 285 -0.66 -8.21 -6.95
N LEU A 286 -0.24 -7.37 -7.89
CA LEU A 286 -0.95 -6.12 -8.20
C LEU A 286 -2.33 -6.39 -8.81
N LYS A 287 -2.44 -7.28 -9.80
CA LYS A 287 -3.73 -7.72 -10.36
C LYS A 287 -4.66 -8.34 -9.30
N ALA A 288 -4.09 -9.11 -8.36
CA ALA A 288 -4.84 -9.66 -7.22
C ALA A 288 -5.43 -8.56 -6.34
N LEU A 289 -4.66 -7.51 -6.04
CA LEU A 289 -5.14 -6.34 -5.31
C LEU A 289 -6.28 -5.63 -6.07
N MET A 290 -6.11 -5.41 -7.38
CA MET A 290 -7.15 -4.76 -8.20
C MET A 290 -8.44 -5.58 -8.23
N LEU A 291 -8.33 -6.90 -8.39
CA LEU A 291 -9.48 -7.81 -8.31
C LEU A 291 -10.15 -7.76 -6.94
N PHE A 292 -9.37 -7.69 -5.87
CA PHE A 292 -9.91 -7.56 -4.51
C PHE A 292 -10.67 -6.25 -4.32
N MET A 293 -10.08 -5.12 -4.74
CA MET A 293 -10.73 -3.80 -4.72
C MET A 293 -12.06 -3.82 -5.49
N TRP A 294 -12.06 -4.41 -6.69
CA TRP A 294 -13.28 -4.59 -7.48
C TRP A 294 -14.34 -5.41 -6.74
N LYS A 295 -13.98 -6.57 -6.16
CA LYS A 295 -14.91 -7.39 -5.38
C LYS A 295 -15.46 -6.63 -4.17
N ALA A 296 -14.65 -5.80 -3.51
CA ALA A 296 -15.05 -5.07 -2.31
C ALA A 296 -16.18 -4.06 -2.59
N VAL A 297 -16.12 -3.38 -3.74
CA VAL A 297 -17.09 -2.35 -4.11
C VAL A 297 -18.32 -2.90 -4.86
N ASN A 298 -18.21 -4.09 -5.46
CA ASN A 298 -19.32 -4.76 -6.18
C ASN A 298 -20.11 -5.76 -5.31
N THR A 299 -20.10 -5.62 -3.98
CA THR A 299 -20.97 -6.43 -3.11
C THR A 299 -22.44 -6.02 -3.19
N ASP A 300 -23.36 -6.95 -3.00
CA ASP A 300 -24.82 -6.69 -3.00
C ASP A 300 -25.19 -5.56 -2.03
N ASP A 301 -24.57 -5.52 -0.86
CA ASP A 301 -24.74 -4.45 0.13
C ASP A 301 -24.35 -3.07 -0.39
N ALA A 302 -23.24 -2.98 -1.14
CA ALA A 302 -22.76 -1.73 -1.71
C ALA A 302 -23.69 -1.25 -2.82
N SER A 303 -24.14 -2.17 -3.68
CA SER A 303 -25.13 -1.93 -4.72
C SER A 303 -26.47 -1.48 -4.13
N ALA A 304 -26.97 -2.16 -3.09
CA ALA A 304 -28.21 -1.80 -2.41
C ALA A 304 -28.12 -0.40 -1.75
N LYS A 305 -26.98 -0.08 -1.11
CA LYS A 305 -26.74 1.26 -0.55
C LYS A 305 -26.71 2.35 -1.61
N ALA A 306 -26.14 2.07 -2.80
CA ALA A 306 -26.10 3.01 -3.91
C ALA A 306 -27.51 3.34 -4.44
N VAL A 307 -28.37 2.33 -4.56
CA VAL A 307 -29.75 2.50 -5.02
C VAL A 307 -30.61 3.22 -3.97
N ASN A 308 -30.52 2.79 -2.71
CA ASN A 308 -31.35 3.33 -1.62
C ASN A 308 -30.91 4.74 -1.15
N GLY A 309 -29.69 5.16 -1.47
CA GLY A 309 -29.12 6.45 -1.04
C GLY A 309 -29.73 7.68 -1.74
N ARG A 310 -30.40 7.52 -2.89
CA ARG A 310 -30.88 8.64 -3.72
C ARG A 310 -32.09 9.41 -3.16
N GLY A 311 -32.81 8.87 -2.18
CA GLY A 311 -34.16 9.36 -1.86
C GLY A 311 -34.29 10.45 -0.79
N THR A 312 -33.31 10.66 0.10
CA THR A 312 -33.61 11.39 1.37
C THR A 312 -32.54 12.33 1.91
N ARG A 313 -31.44 12.63 1.21
CA ARG A 313 -30.41 13.51 1.79
C ARG A 313 -29.94 14.62 0.85
N SER A 314 -30.01 15.83 1.40
CA SER A 314 -29.41 17.04 0.88
C SER A 314 -27.90 16.81 0.65
N VAL A 315 -27.47 17.01 -0.60
CA VAL A 315 -26.10 16.89 -1.13
C VAL A 315 -25.08 17.76 -0.39
N CYS A 316 -25.51 18.59 0.55
CA CYS A 316 -24.71 19.64 1.18
C CYS A 316 -23.97 19.22 2.45
N ASP A 317 -24.29 18.09 3.10
CA ASP A 317 -23.65 17.70 4.37
C ASP A 317 -22.49 16.72 4.13
N ALA A 318 -21.40 17.26 3.56
CA ALA A 318 -20.16 16.54 3.26
C ALA A 318 -19.49 15.92 4.52
N SER A 319 -19.93 16.30 5.73
CA SER A 319 -19.33 15.86 6.99
C SER A 319 -19.84 14.50 7.50
N LYS A 320 -20.97 13.99 6.99
CA LYS A 320 -21.66 12.83 7.60
C LYS A 320 -21.93 11.64 6.69
N SER A 321 -21.56 11.66 5.41
CA SER A 321 -22.02 10.64 4.48
C SER A 321 -21.26 10.63 3.15
N VAL A 322 -19.95 10.38 3.16
CA VAL A 322 -19.34 9.70 2.02
C VAL A 322 -19.79 8.24 2.13
N LYS A 323 -21.02 7.96 1.68
CA LYS A 323 -21.56 6.59 1.69
C LYS A 323 -21.07 5.91 0.43
N SER A 324 -20.69 4.64 0.55
CA SER A 324 -20.12 3.78 -0.51
C SER A 324 -20.83 3.80 -1.87
N GLY A 325 -22.07 4.29 -1.95
CA GLY A 325 -22.78 4.47 -3.21
C GLY A 325 -22.20 5.54 -4.15
N ASP A 326 -21.60 6.61 -3.60
CA ASP A 326 -21.01 7.67 -4.42
C ASP A 326 -19.70 7.22 -5.07
N LEU A 327 -18.93 6.36 -4.40
CA LEU A 327 -17.70 5.79 -4.94
C LEU A 327 -17.97 4.93 -6.19
N ASN A 328 -19.03 4.11 -6.17
CA ASN A 328 -19.39 3.28 -7.33
C ASN A 328 -19.87 4.10 -8.53
N LEU A 329 -20.59 5.19 -8.29
CA LEU A 329 -21.15 6.01 -9.36
C LEU A 329 -20.12 6.98 -9.96
N TYR A 330 -19.29 7.60 -9.12
CA TYR A 330 -18.48 8.74 -9.52
C TYR A 330 -16.97 8.46 -9.50
N GLY A 331 -16.48 7.53 -8.66
CA GLY A 331 -15.04 7.31 -8.48
C GLY A 331 -14.50 6.00 -9.08
N SER A 332 -15.30 4.94 -9.18
CA SER A 332 -14.79 3.60 -9.53
C SER A 332 -15.49 2.96 -10.73
N SER A 333 -16.34 3.70 -11.45
CA SER A 333 -17.11 3.14 -12.57
C SER A 333 -16.21 2.67 -13.72
N GLN A 334 -15.23 3.48 -14.15
CA GLN A 334 -14.26 3.08 -15.18
C GLN A 334 -13.32 1.97 -14.67
N PHE A 335 -12.88 2.07 -13.41
CA PHE A 335 -12.11 1.00 -12.78
C PHE A 335 -12.83 -0.34 -12.84
N ASN A 336 -14.13 -0.36 -12.56
CA ASN A 336 -14.93 -1.59 -12.59
C ASN A 336 -15.02 -2.23 -13.98
N LEU A 337 -15.17 -1.42 -15.03
CA LEU A 337 -15.20 -1.89 -16.41
C LEU A 337 -13.84 -2.46 -16.83
N ILE A 338 -12.76 -1.70 -16.60
CA ILE A 338 -11.39 -2.10 -16.95
C ILE A 338 -11.01 -3.39 -16.22
N MET A 339 -11.30 -3.49 -14.92
CA MET A 339 -10.96 -4.67 -14.15
C MET A 339 -11.69 -5.92 -14.65
N GLN A 340 -12.97 -5.80 -15.02
CA GLN A 340 -13.72 -6.91 -15.63
C GLN A 340 -13.13 -7.33 -16.97
N GLU A 341 -12.75 -6.38 -17.83
CA GLU A 341 -12.13 -6.68 -19.12
C GLU A 341 -10.79 -7.39 -18.96
N VAL A 342 -9.92 -6.90 -18.06
CA VAL A 342 -8.64 -7.54 -17.75
C VAL A 342 -8.85 -8.94 -17.17
N TRP A 343 -9.78 -9.10 -16.24
CA TRP A 343 -10.04 -10.39 -15.62
C TRP A 343 -10.64 -11.40 -16.60
N ALA A 344 -11.52 -10.95 -17.51
CA ALA A 344 -12.07 -11.79 -18.57
C ALA A 344 -10.98 -12.23 -19.57
N LYS A 345 -10.06 -11.33 -19.95
CA LYS A 345 -8.89 -11.67 -20.79
C LYS A 345 -7.99 -12.69 -20.13
N ASP A 346 -7.86 -12.62 -18.80
CA ASP A 346 -7.09 -13.57 -17.99
C ASP A 346 -7.90 -14.84 -17.63
N GLY A 347 -9.03 -15.10 -18.31
CA GLY A 347 -9.82 -16.32 -18.14
C GLY A 347 -10.52 -16.44 -16.79
N PHE A 348 -10.81 -15.32 -16.14
CA PHE A 348 -11.36 -15.25 -14.78
C PHE A 348 -10.53 -15.98 -13.71
N ARG A 349 -9.23 -16.12 -13.93
CA ARG A 349 -8.35 -16.85 -13.00
C ARG A 349 -8.18 -16.16 -11.65
N GLU A 350 -7.73 -16.92 -10.66
CA GLU A 350 -7.29 -16.39 -9.37
C GLU A 350 -5.79 -16.09 -9.41
N TYR A 351 -5.42 -14.80 -9.37
CA TYR A 351 -4.03 -14.36 -9.56
C TYR A 351 -3.02 -14.83 -8.50
N LEU A 352 -3.49 -15.32 -7.34
CA LEU A 352 -2.61 -15.81 -6.26
C LEU A 352 -2.42 -17.33 -6.30
N LYS A 353 -3.06 -18.03 -7.22
CA LYS A 353 -2.79 -19.45 -7.48
C LYS A 353 -1.71 -19.55 -8.54
N PRO A 354 -0.67 -20.38 -8.32
CA PRO A 354 0.25 -20.74 -9.39
C PRO A 354 -0.54 -21.23 -10.59
N ILE A 355 -0.03 -20.93 -11.79
CA ILE A 355 -0.58 -21.54 -12.99
C ILE A 355 -0.19 -23.01 -12.88
N GLU A 356 -1.17 -23.86 -12.57
CA GLU A 356 -0.98 -25.30 -12.76
C GLU A 356 -0.68 -25.45 -14.24
N GLU A 357 0.57 -25.79 -14.57
CA GLU A 357 0.87 -26.27 -15.90
C GLU A 357 -0.11 -27.42 -16.12
N GLU A 358 -1.00 -27.27 -17.11
CA GLU A 358 -1.90 -28.36 -17.49
C GLU A 358 -0.97 -29.54 -17.78
N GLY A 359 -0.87 -30.45 -16.81
CA GLY A 359 -0.04 -31.63 -16.94
C GLY A 359 -0.41 -32.25 -18.26
N GLU A 360 0.58 -32.46 -19.13
CA GLU A 360 0.31 -32.91 -20.48
C GLU A 360 -0.62 -34.12 -20.40
N ASP A 361 -1.83 -33.97 -20.95
CA ASP A 361 -2.82 -35.04 -20.87
C ASP A 361 -2.16 -36.33 -21.36
N GLY A 362 -2.40 -37.45 -20.66
CA GLY A 362 -1.77 -38.73 -20.97
C GLY A 362 -1.98 -39.12 -22.44
N GLN A 363 -3.07 -38.66 -23.06
CA GLN A 363 -3.33 -38.83 -24.49
C GLN A 363 -2.41 -37.99 -25.39
N THR A 364 -2.08 -36.76 -24.99
CA THR A 364 -1.09 -35.90 -25.68
C THR A 364 0.31 -36.50 -25.58
N VAL A 365 0.69 -36.99 -24.39
CA VAL A 365 1.96 -37.70 -24.18
C VAL A 365 2.01 -38.96 -25.03
N LEU A 366 0.96 -39.79 -25.01
CA LEU A 366 0.84 -41.01 -25.84
C LEU A 366 0.89 -40.70 -27.33
N ASN A 367 0.19 -39.67 -27.81
CA ASN A 367 0.21 -39.26 -29.21
C ASN A 367 1.61 -38.81 -29.64
N ARG A 368 2.34 -38.10 -28.78
CA ARG A 368 3.74 -37.76 -29.05
C ARG A 368 4.59 -39.02 -29.10
N MET A 369 4.50 -39.92 -28.12
CA MET A 369 5.27 -41.17 -28.14
C MET A 369 5.00 -42.02 -29.39
N LEU A 370 3.73 -42.19 -29.77
CA LEU A 370 3.34 -42.96 -30.96
C LEU A 370 3.80 -42.29 -32.27
N ASN A 371 3.87 -40.96 -32.32
CA ASN A 371 4.29 -40.23 -33.52
C ASN A 371 5.82 -40.01 -33.60
N THR A 372 6.56 -40.13 -32.50
CA THR A 372 8.02 -39.91 -32.48
C THR A 372 8.79 -41.13 -32.99
N ASP A 373 8.23 -42.34 -32.84
CA ASP A 373 8.86 -43.60 -33.28
C ASP A 373 8.69 -43.92 -34.79
N GLY A 374 7.92 -43.11 -35.54
CA GLY A 374 7.59 -43.38 -36.95
C GLY A 374 8.51 -42.72 -37.99
N LYS A 375 9.45 -41.86 -37.58
CA LYS A 375 10.35 -41.13 -38.50
C LYS A 375 11.84 -41.38 -38.21
N SER A 376 12.20 -42.60 -37.83
CA SER A 376 13.59 -43.02 -37.97
C SER A 376 13.89 -43.24 -39.46
N ASP A 377 14.48 -42.22 -40.09
CA ASP A 377 15.40 -42.25 -41.24
C ASP A 377 15.64 -43.60 -41.93
N PHE A 378 14.62 -44.14 -42.61
CA PHE A 378 14.78 -45.25 -43.56
C PHE A 378 14.49 -44.84 -45.01
N SER A 379 14.32 -43.55 -45.28
CA SER A 379 14.12 -43.02 -46.64
C SER A 379 15.43 -42.54 -47.28
N HIS A 380 16.42 -43.43 -47.36
CA HIS A 380 17.59 -43.21 -48.22
C HIS A 380 18.01 -44.47 -48.98
N PHE A 381 17.09 -45.25 -49.56
CA PHE A 381 17.44 -46.22 -50.61
C PHE A 381 16.25 -46.62 -51.51
N ALA A 382 16.28 -46.14 -52.77
CA ALA A 382 15.60 -46.65 -53.98
C ALA A 382 14.04 -46.63 -54.01
N MET A 383 13.32 -46.53 -55.12
CA MET A 383 13.59 -46.44 -56.56
C MET A 383 12.32 -45.90 -57.26
N GLU A 384 12.47 -45.46 -58.50
CA GLU A 384 11.46 -45.00 -59.46
C GLU A 384 10.29 -45.99 -59.69
N GLY A 385 9.11 -45.46 -60.05
CA GLY A 385 8.16 -46.19 -60.92
C GLY A 385 6.66 -45.96 -60.68
N MET A 386 6.02 -45.31 -61.65
CA MET A 386 4.65 -45.58 -62.17
C MET A 386 3.37 -45.25 -61.36
N THR A 387 2.72 -44.16 -61.79
CA THR A 387 1.32 -43.98 -62.30
C THR A 387 0.04 -44.39 -61.52
N GLN A 388 -0.94 -43.45 -61.64
CA GLN A 388 -2.42 -43.55 -61.58
C GLN A 388 -3.08 -43.75 -60.19
N SER A 389 -4.29 -43.29 -59.86
CA SER A 389 -5.25 -42.25 -60.27
C SER A 389 -6.49 -42.38 -59.35
N TYR A 390 -7.18 -41.28 -59.00
CA TYR A 390 -8.54 -41.13 -58.43
C TYR A 390 -8.97 -41.89 -57.14
N GLU A 391 -9.45 -41.16 -56.12
CA GLU A 391 -10.88 -41.01 -55.76
C GLU A 391 -11.09 -40.26 -54.44
N THR A 392 -12.22 -39.56 -54.37
CA THR A 392 -12.75 -38.72 -53.29
C THR A 392 -13.33 -39.54 -52.12
N GLY A 393 -13.10 -39.12 -50.88
CA GLY A 393 -13.78 -39.66 -49.70
C GLY A 393 -13.69 -38.76 -48.46
N SER A 394 -14.85 -38.38 -47.92
CA SER A 394 -15.09 -37.50 -46.77
C SER A 394 -14.60 -38.10 -45.43
N PRO A 395 -14.29 -37.28 -44.40
CA PRO A 395 -13.83 -37.80 -43.12
C PRO A 395 -15.00 -38.24 -42.22
N SER A 396 -14.97 -39.50 -41.79
CA SER A 396 -15.78 -40.00 -40.68
C SER A 396 -14.99 -39.87 -39.37
N VAL A 397 -15.69 -39.41 -38.33
CA VAL A 397 -15.20 -39.34 -36.95
C VAL A 397 -15.05 -40.75 -36.41
N VAL A 398 -13.81 -41.18 -36.15
CA VAL A 398 -13.49 -42.47 -35.52
C VAL A 398 -13.19 -42.21 -34.04
N SER A 399 -14.11 -42.65 -33.18
CA SER A 399 -13.85 -42.82 -31.75
C SER A 399 -12.98 -44.06 -31.56
N SER A 400 -11.72 -43.86 -31.18
CA SER A 400 -10.79 -44.95 -30.91
C SER A 400 -10.75 -45.23 -29.41
N THR A 401 -11.48 -46.26 -28.98
CA THR A 401 -11.20 -46.94 -27.71
C THR A 401 -9.93 -47.77 -27.90
N VAL A 402 -8.87 -47.42 -27.17
CA VAL A 402 -7.61 -48.18 -27.18
C VAL A 402 -7.87 -49.56 -26.58
N SER A 403 -7.77 -50.59 -27.42
CA SER A 403 -7.89 -51.98 -26.98
C SER A 403 -6.72 -52.32 -26.05
N THR A 404 -7.03 -52.80 -24.84
CA THR A 404 -6.06 -53.35 -23.88
C THR A 404 -5.16 -54.45 -24.47
N SER A 405 -5.58 -55.07 -25.57
CA SER A 405 -4.79 -56.06 -26.31
C SER A 405 -3.58 -55.45 -27.05
N ALA A 406 -3.67 -54.19 -27.50
CA ALA A 406 -2.56 -53.51 -28.19
C ALA A 406 -1.46 -53.12 -27.21
N LEU A 407 -1.83 -52.69 -26.00
CA LEU A 407 -0.88 -52.41 -24.92
C LEU A 407 -0.15 -53.70 -24.50
N GLY A 408 -0.88 -54.83 -24.38
CA GLY A 408 -0.28 -56.12 -24.07
C GLY A 408 0.75 -56.61 -25.11
N LYS A 409 0.50 -56.40 -26.40
CA LYS A 409 1.46 -56.71 -27.46
C LYS A 409 2.69 -55.79 -27.44
N LEU A 410 2.49 -54.50 -27.20
CA LEU A 410 3.59 -53.52 -27.16
C LEU A 410 4.55 -53.80 -26.00
N LEU A 411 4.01 -54.23 -24.85
CA LEU A 411 4.79 -54.67 -23.68
C LEU A 411 5.55 -55.99 -23.92
N GLN A 412 5.02 -56.88 -24.78
CA GLN A 412 5.69 -58.12 -25.15
C GLN A 412 6.80 -57.92 -26.19
N GLU A 413 6.61 -57.03 -27.16
CA GLU A 413 7.54 -56.86 -28.28
C GLU A 413 8.70 -55.92 -27.96
N ARG A 414 8.57 -55.02 -26.96
CA ARG A 414 9.59 -54.02 -26.61
C ARG A 414 9.81 -53.88 -25.10
N PRO A 415 10.41 -54.89 -24.43
CA PRO A 415 10.66 -54.86 -22.99
C PRO A 415 11.59 -53.71 -22.54
N SER A 416 12.40 -53.15 -23.44
CA SER A 416 13.22 -51.96 -23.15
C SER A 416 12.39 -50.71 -22.85
N ILE A 417 11.21 -50.54 -23.46
CA ILE A 417 10.32 -49.40 -23.21
C ILE A 417 9.72 -49.49 -21.81
N VAL A 418 9.41 -50.71 -21.35
CA VAL A 418 8.94 -50.97 -19.97
C VAL A 418 10.03 -50.64 -18.96
N GLN A 419 11.28 -51.00 -19.27
CA GLN A 419 12.41 -50.69 -18.40
C GLN A 419 12.64 -49.18 -18.29
N THR A 420 12.58 -48.44 -19.41
CA THR A 420 12.68 -46.97 -19.40
C THR A 420 11.55 -46.31 -18.61
N LEU A 421 10.30 -46.77 -18.76
CA LEU A 421 9.16 -46.29 -17.97
C LEU A 421 9.32 -46.57 -16.47
N MET A 422 9.79 -47.77 -16.12
CA MET A 422 10.02 -48.17 -14.73
C MET A 422 11.21 -47.45 -14.09
N ASP A 423 12.20 -47.05 -14.88
CA ASP A 423 13.35 -46.29 -14.40
C ASP A 423 13.02 -44.79 -14.29
N SER A 424 12.19 -44.23 -15.18
CA SER A 424 11.64 -42.87 -15.01
C SER A 424 10.72 -42.72 -13.79
N LEU A 425 9.96 -43.77 -13.45
CA LEU A 425 9.12 -43.77 -12.23
C LEU A 425 9.92 -43.92 -10.93
N LYS A 426 11.18 -44.37 -11.00
CA LYS A 426 12.07 -44.44 -9.82
C LYS A 426 12.76 -43.11 -9.53
N ASP A 427 12.99 -42.28 -10.55
CA ASP A 427 13.62 -40.97 -10.40
C ASP A 427 12.69 -39.91 -9.76
N GLU A 428 11.38 -40.14 -9.72
CA GLU A 428 10.45 -39.28 -8.96
C GLU A 428 10.52 -39.47 -7.43
N GLY A 429 11.32 -40.43 -6.94
CA GLY A 429 11.46 -40.76 -5.52
C GLY A 429 12.44 -39.87 -4.71
N THR A 430 13.14 -38.91 -5.32
CA THR A 430 14.13 -38.05 -4.65
C THR A 430 13.64 -36.63 -4.38
N TRP A 431 12.41 -36.50 -3.84
CA TRP A 431 11.96 -35.29 -3.14
C TRP A 431 11.66 -35.62 -1.69
N ASN A 432 12.71 -35.73 -0.88
CA ASN A 432 12.68 -35.52 0.57
C ASN A 432 14.13 -35.43 1.07
N GLU A 433 14.65 -34.21 1.13
CA GLU A 433 15.49 -33.69 2.21
C GLU A 433 15.37 -32.16 2.29
#